data_AF-A0A3R7XJF5-F1
#
_entry.id   AF-A0A3R7XJF5-F1
#
_cell.length_a   1.000
_cell.length_b   1.000
_cell.length_c   1.000
_cell.angle_alpha   90.00
_cell.angle_beta   90.00
_cell.angle_gamma   90.00
#
_symmetry.space_group_name_H-M   'P 1'
#
loop_
_entity.id
_entity.type
_entity.pdbx_description
1 polymer ?
#
loop_
_entity_poly.entity_id
_entity_poly.type
_entity_poly.pdbx_seq_one_letter_code
_entity_poly.pdbx_strand_id
1 'polypeptide(L)'
;MITVMFILLVPSLSDVFVDFTGGFAVLTLGILHGANDLEIISKSFKGELNNLYFKSIVVYILVVLLGAVFFFTLPGPALIIFVLFSSYHFGEEHWEDRLPFSVANFLFYILYGAFLFFLLFSLQYESVVEVIQKISGELLPFEFFLYTSIGLGVALLTSMLLNPSTRAYLLKECLLLLLLSGIFYVGSLLFAFAFYFVVWHSFPSLLNQLKFLYGEMNFESFQRYFKHSVIYWLTSLTSLYLVYRYIDFEADYFMPLFFSFLAAITFPHTVVMGMMKHKNG
;
A
#
# COMPACT_ATOMS: atom_id res chain seq x y z
N MET A 1 -17.72 -2.35 -12.87
CA MET A 1 -17.85 -3.51 -13.78
C MET A 1 -16.78 -4.57 -13.50
N ILE A 2 -15.49 -4.22 -13.54
CA ILE A 2 -14.39 -5.16 -13.25
C ILE A 2 -14.50 -5.77 -11.84
N THR A 3 -14.66 -4.96 -10.79
CA THR A 3 -14.78 -5.46 -9.40
C THR A 3 -15.95 -6.45 -9.24
N VAL A 4 -17.12 -6.14 -9.80
CA VAL A 4 -18.29 -7.03 -9.76
C VAL A 4 -18.01 -8.35 -10.47
N MET A 5 -17.33 -8.31 -11.63
CA MET A 5 -16.92 -9.51 -12.35
C MET A 5 -16.02 -10.40 -11.48
N PHE A 6 -15.02 -9.83 -10.80
CA PHE A 6 -14.17 -10.59 -9.89
C PHE A 6 -14.93 -11.15 -8.68
N ILE A 7 -15.87 -10.40 -8.08
CA ILE A 7 -16.72 -10.90 -6.99
C ILE A 7 -17.49 -12.15 -7.42
N LEU A 8 -17.99 -12.19 -8.66
CA LEU A 8 -18.76 -13.33 -9.18
C LEU A 8 -17.88 -14.50 -9.64
N LEU A 9 -16.70 -14.22 -10.20
CA LEU A 9 -15.82 -15.25 -10.76
C LEU A 9 -14.95 -15.95 -9.71
N VAL A 10 -14.42 -15.22 -8.72
CA VAL A 10 -13.47 -15.76 -7.74
C VAL A 10 -13.97 -17.02 -7.04
N PRO A 11 -15.24 -17.09 -6.56
CA PRO A 11 -15.77 -18.31 -5.94
C PRO A 11 -15.80 -19.56 -6.85
N SER A 12 -15.72 -19.37 -8.18
CA SER A 12 -15.75 -20.45 -9.16
C SER A 12 -14.34 -20.90 -9.60
N LEU A 13 -13.28 -20.27 -9.09
CA LEU A 13 -11.89 -20.54 -9.42
C LEU A 13 -11.21 -21.28 -8.26
N SER A 14 -10.14 -22.01 -8.54
CA SER A 14 -9.32 -22.62 -7.49
C SER A 14 -8.48 -21.58 -6.76
N ASP A 15 -8.32 -21.71 -5.45
CA ASP A 15 -7.52 -20.81 -4.61
C ASP A 15 -6.09 -20.62 -5.14
N VAL A 16 -5.43 -21.70 -5.59
CA VAL A 16 -4.08 -21.64 -6.18
C VAL A 16 -4.01 -20.69 -7.38
N PHE A 17 -5.02 -20.69 -8.23
CA PHE A 17 -5.08 -19.82 -9.41
C PHE A 17 -5.35 -18.36 -9.02
N VAL A 18 -6.24 -18.15 -8.04
CA VAL A 18 -6.59 -16.84 -7.50
C VAL A 18 -5.36 -16.20 -6.84
N ASP A 19 -4.67 -16.95 -5.99
CA ASP A 19 -3.44 -16.52 -5.32
C ASP A 19 -2.29 -16.28 -6.28
N PHE A 20 -2.10 -17.16 -7.27
CA PHE A 20 -1.12 -16.94 -8.33
C PHE A 20 -1.41 -15.64 -9.08
N THR A 21 -2.67 -15.38 -9.41
CA THR A 21 -3.08 -14.16 -10.12
C THR A 21 -2.80 -12.92 -9.27
N GLY A 22 -3.14 -12.97 -7.98
CA GLY A 22 -2.87 -11.89 -7.02
C GLY A 22 -1.37 -11.63 -6.89
N GLY A 23 -0.58 -12.67 -6.61
CA GLY A 23 0.87 -12.58 -6.50
C GLY A 23 1.52 -12.06 -7.79
N PHE A 24 1.10 -12.56 -8.96
CA PHE A 24 1.60 -12.09 -10.25
C PHE A 24 1.30 -10.60 -10.47
N ALA A 25 0.10 -10.14 -10.12
CA ALA A 25 -0.27 -8.73 -10.21
C ALA A 25 0.59 -7.84 -9.29
N VAL A 26 0.87 -8.30 -8.07
CA VAL A 26 1.77 -7.61 -7.12
C VAL A 26 3.20 -7.56 -7.68
N LEU A 27 3.76 -8.68 -8.14
CA LEU A 27 5.13 -8.73 -8.66
C LEU A 27 5.32 -7.88 -9.92
N THR A 28 4.27 -7.76 -10.74
CA THR A 28 4.29 -6.93 -11.95
C THR A 28 4.00 -5.48 -11.63
N LEU A 29 2.73 -5.07 -11.58
CA LEU A 29 2.34 -3.66 -11.39
C LEU A 29 2.65 -3.15 -9.98
N GLY A 30 2.50 -4.00 -8.96
CA GLY A 30 2.72 -3.63 -7.57
C GLY A 30 4.18 -3.26 -7.27
N ILE A 31 5.17 -4.05 -7.67
CA ILE A 31 6.59 -3.69 -7.42
C ILE A 31 7.06 -2.66 -8.45
N LEU A 32 6.57 -2.71 -9.70
CA LEU A 32 7.00 -1.80 -10.76
C LEU A 32 6.70 -0.33 -10.43
N HIS A 33 5.56 -0.02 -9.79
CA HIS A 33 5.23 1.39 -9.51
C HIS A 33 6.12 2.01 -8.41
N GLY A 34 6.65 1.22 -7.48
CA GLY A 34 7.63 1.68 -6.49
C GLY A 34 9.06 1.73 -7.05
N ALA A 35 9.34 1.02 -8.14
CA ALA A 35 10.68 0.94 -8.73
C ALA A 35 11.15 2.26 -9.41
N ASN A 36 10.29 3.28 -9.51
CA ASN A 36 10.64 4.60 -10.06
C ASN A 36 10.84 5.70 -9.01
N ASP A 37 10.89 5.35 -7.72
CA ASP A 37 11.11 6.31 -6.63
C ASP A 37 12.34 7.21 -6.87
N LEU A 38 13.46 6.62 -7.33
CA LEU A 38 14.70 7.36 -7.58
C LEU A 38 14.57 8.35 -8.74
N GLU A 39 13.76 8.03 -9.76
CA GLU A 39 13.48 8.94 -10.87
C GLU A 39 12.60 10.10 -10.42
N ILE A 40 11.65 9.83 -9.51
CA ILE A 40 10.82 10.87 -8.88
C ILE A 40 11.68 11.79 -8.02
N ILE A 41 12.57 11.24 -7.17
CA ILE A 41 13.54 12.05 -6.40
C ILE A 41 14.39 12.89 -7.36
N SER A 42 14.92 12.29 -8.42
CA SER A 42 15.74 12.97 -9.43
C SER A 42 15.00 14.17 -10.04
N LYS A 43 13.75 13.97 -10.51
CA LYS A 43 12.92 15.06 -11.03
C LYS A 43 12.56 16.10 -9.96
N SER A 44 12.33 15.66 -8.73
CA SER A 44 12.01 16.52 -7.59
C SER A 44 13.17 17.42 -7.16
N PHE A 45 14.42 17.12 -7.50
CA PHE A 45 15.56 17.98 -7.14
C PHE A 45 16.40 18.42 -8.34
N LYS A 46 15.92 18.22 -9.56
CA LYS A 46 16.64 18.60 -10.79
C LYS A 46 16.81 20.12 -10.87
N GLY A 47 18.06 20.59 -10.73
CA GLY A 47 18.43 22.00 -10.81
C GLY A 47 18.84 22.64 -9.47
N GLU A 48 18.58 21.99 -8.34
CA GLU A 48 19.12 22.39 -7.04
C GLU A 48 20.43 21.64 -6.77
N LEU A 49 21.42 22.29 -6.15
CA LEU A 49 22.75 21.74 -5.85
C LEU A 49 22.72 20.24 -5.48
N ASN A 50 23.65 19.44 -6.04
CA ASN A 50 23.85 17.99 -5.82
C ASN A 50 23.61 17.49 -4.37
N ASN A 51 23.76 18.37 -3.38
CA ASN A 51 23.53 18.12 -1.97
C ASN A 51 22.06 17.73 -1.62
N LEU A 52 21.03 18.35 -2.22
CA LEU A 52 19.63 18.02 -1.87
C LEU A 52 19.21 16.66 -2.41
N TYR A 53 19.61 16.34 -3.64
CA TYR A 53 19.46 15.00 -4.20
C TYR A 53 20.16 13.94 -3.32
N PHE A 54 21.42 14.17 -2.96
CA PHE A 54 22.17 13.24 -2.11
C PHE A 54 21.52 13.06 -0.73
N LYS A 55 21.04 14.14 -0.09
CA LYS A 55 20.30 14.06 1.17
C LYS A 55 19.04 13.21 1.04
N SER A 56 18.26 13.35 -0.03
CA SER A 56 17.05 12.54 -0.25
C SER A 56 17.36 11.05 -0.41
N ILE A 57 18.46 10.69 -1.08
CA ILE A 57 18.93 9.31 -1.16
C ILE A 57 19.38 8.78 0.20
N VAL A 58 20.09 9.59 0.98
CA VAL A 58 20.50 9.22 2.35
C VAL A 58 19.27 8.99 3.24
N VAL A 59 18.27 9.87 3.18
CA VAL A 59 17.01 9.69 3.91
C VAL A 59 16.29 8.41 3.47
N TYR A 60 16.22 8.13 2.17
CA TYR A 60 15.64 6.92 1.63
C TYR A 60 16.29 5.67 2.25
N ILE A 61 17.63 5.57 2.20
CA ILE A 61 18.39 4.45 2.75
C ILE A 61 18.22 4.36 4.28
N LEU A 62 18.25 5.49 4.99
CA LEU A 62 18.07 5.50 6.44
C LEU A 62 16.69 5.00 6.85
N VAL A 63 15.62 5.40 6.14
CA VAL A 63 14.25 4.93 6.41
C VAL A 63 14.16 3.41 6.22
N VAL A 64 14.80 2.87 5.17
CA VAL A 64 14.92 1.42 4.94
C VAL A 64 15.60 0.72 6.12
N LEU A 65 16.78 1.19 6.51
CA LEU A 65 17.58 0.56 7.57
C LEU A 65 16.88 0.65 8.93
N LEU A 66 16.28 1.80 9.25
CA LEU A 66 15.52 1.98 10.48
C LEU A 66 14.28 1.08 10.52
N GLY A 67 13.55 0.97 9.40
CA GLY A 67 12.43 0.04 9.26
C GLY A 67 12.85 -1.39 9.56
N ALA A 68 13.94 -1.86 8.94
CA ALA A 68 14.48 -3.19 9.18
C ALA A 68 14.86 -3.40 10.65
N VAL A 69 15.71 -2.53 11.22
CA VAL A 69 16.12 -2.64 12.63
C VAL A 69 14.91 -2.68 13.57
N PHE A 70 13.90 -1.86 13.31
CA PHE A 70 12.70 -1.80 14.13
C PHE A 70 11.88 -3.09 14.07
N PHE A 71 11.68 -3.68 12.88
CA PHE A 71 11.00 -4.98 12.75
C PHE A 71 11.78 -6.14 13.36
N PHE A 72 13.11 -6.11 13.33
CA PHE A 72 13.94 -7.12 13.99
C PHE A 72 13.99 -7.01 15.51
N THR A 73 13.83 -5.80 16.07
CA THR A 73 13.98 -5.57 17.51
C THR A 73 12.66 -5.47 18.26
N LEU A 74 11.62 -4.93 17.62
CA LEU A 74 10.31 -4.63 18.22
C LEU A 74 9.17 -4.93 17.22
N PRO A 75 8.95 -6.19 16.81
CA PRO A 75 8.05 -6.53 15.72
C PRO A 75 6.58 -6.17 15.96
N GLY A 76 6.08 -6.29 17.20
CA GLY A 76 4.73 -5.86 17.57
C GLY A 76 4.49 -4.35 17.38
N PRO A 77 5.28 -3.48 18.04
CA PRO A 77 5.23 -2.04 17.81
C PRO A 77 5.50 -1.64 16.34
N ALA A 78 6.41 -2.33 15.65
CA ALA A 78 6.68 -2.12 14.23
C ALA A 78 5.46 -2.39 13.35
N LEU A 79 4.72 -3.45 13.63
CA LEU A 79 3.47 -3.76 12.92
C LEU A 79 2.41 -2.67 13.10
N ILE A 80 2.24 -2.13 14.33
CA ILE A 80 1.29 -1.04 14.59
C ILE A 80 1.68 0.21 13.78
N ILE A 81 2.95 0.60 13.82
CA ILE A 81 3.45 1.75 13.07
C ILE A 81 3.30 1.53 11.56
N PHE A 82 3.58 0.32 11.08
CA PHE A 82 3.39 -0.03 9.67
C PHE A 82 1.93 0.10 9.23
N VAL A 83 0.98 -0.41 10.02
CA VAL A 83 -0.46 -0.28 9.73
C VAL A 83 -0.88 1.19 9.74
N LEU A 84 -0.44 2.00 10.71
CA LEU A 84 -0.78 3.42 10.78
C LEU A 84 -0.21 4.21 9.60
N PHE A 85 1.06 3.98 9.27
CA PHE A 85 1.73 4.66 8.16
C PHE A 85 1.13 4.26 6.81
N SER A 86 0.86 2.96 6.63
CA SER A 86 0.14 2.47 5.46
C SER A 86 -1.26 3.08 5.37
N SER A 87 -1.98 3.18 6.49
CA SER A 87 -3.32 3.78 6.52
C SER A 87 -3.30 5.22 5.99
N TYR A 88 -2.33 6.03 6.42
CA TYR A 88 -2.12 7.36 5.85
C TYR A 88 -1.86 7.29 4.34
N HIS A 89 -0.87 6.49 3.92
CA HIS A 89 -0.43 6.42 2.53
C HIS A 89 -1.57 6.03 1.56
N PHE A 90 -2.27 4.95 1.87
CA PHE A 90 -3.40 4.47 1.09
C PHE A 90 -4.58 5.46 1.08
N GLY A 91 -4.83 6.12 2.22
CA GLY A 91 -5.86 7.15 2.32
C GLY A 91 -5.55 8.41 1.51
N GLU A 92 -4.30 8.88 1.56
CA GLU A 92 -3.85 10.04 0.80
C GLU A 92 -3.90 9.75 -0.70
N GLU A 93 -3.34 8.61 -1.15
CA GLU A 93 -3.36 8.22 -2.56
C GLU A 93 -4.78 8.18 -3.14
N HIS A 94 -5.77 7.73 -2.35
CA HIS A 94 -7.16 7.69 -2.82
C HIS A 94 -7.80 9.08 -2.89
N TRP A 95 -7.47 10.00 -1.98
CA TRP A 95 -8.21 11.26 -1.81
C TRP A 95 -7.49 12.52 -2.29
N GLU A 96 -6.20 12.46 -2.62
CA GLU A 96 -5.36 13.63 -2.93
C GLU A 96 -5.90 14.54 -4.03
N ASP A 97 -6.50 13.98 -5.08
CA ASP A 97 -7.06 14.76 -6.19
C ASP A 97 -8.31 15.57 -5.78
N ARG A 98 -8.89 15.23 -4.62
CA ARG A 98 -10.17 15.76 -4.13
C ARG A 98 -10.04 16.58 -2.86
N LEU A 99 -8.97 16.37 -2.08
CA LEU A 99 -8.72 17.02 -0.81
C LEU A 99 -7.30 17.60 -0.78
N PRO A 100 -7.11 18.91 -0.53
CA PRO A 100 -5.79 19.49 -0.40
C PRO A 100 -5.11 19.04 0.91
N PHE A 101 -3.80 19.15 1.01
CA PHE A 101 -3.12 18.84 2.26
C PHE A 101 -3.50 19.84 3.37
N SER A 102 -3.98 19.30 4.50
CA SER A 102 -4.25 20.04 5.74
C SER A 102 -4.24 19.06 6.90
N VAL A 103 -4.10 19.53 8.15
CA VAL A 103 -4.14 18.64 9.33
C VAL A 103 -5.44 17.85 9.41
N ALA A 104 -6.57 18.47 9.07
CA ALA A 104 -7.87 17.80 9.05
C ALA A 104 -7.92 16.69 7.99
N ASN A 105 -7.40 16.96 6.79
CA ASN A 105 -7.40 15.97 5.70
C ASN A 105 -6.36 14.87 5.95
N PHE A 106 -5.23 15.17 6.59
CA PHE A 106 -4.25 14.17 7.05
C PHE A 106 -4.91 13.14 7.98
N LEU A 107 -5.68 13.59 8.97
CA LEU A 107 -6.43 12.70 9.87
C LEU A 107 -7.52 11.94 9.11
N PHE A 108 -8.18 12.57 8.15
CA PHE A 108 -9.16 11.90 7.29
C PHE A 108 -8.54 10.78 6.44
N TYR A 109 -7.34 11.00 5.89
CA TYR A 109 -6.60 9.97 5.14
C TYR A 109 -6.28 8.77 6.02
N ILE A 110 -5.74 9.00 7.23
CA ILE A 110 -5.51 7.93 8.20
C ILE A 110 -6.81 7.19 8.50
N LEU A 111 -7.91 7.90 8.75
CA LEU A 111 -9.20 7.29 9.07
C LEU A 111 -9.73 6.43 7.94
N TYR A 112 -9.65 6.90 6.69
CA TYR A 112 -10.08 6.16 5.51
C TYR A 112 -9.24 4.89 5.31
N GLY A 113 -7.91 5.00 5.33
CA GLY A 113 -7.03 3.85 5.17
C GLY A 113 -7.12 2.86 6.33
N ALA A 114 -7.27 3.34 7.57
CA ALA A 114 -7.45 2.48 8.73
C ALA A 114 -8.76 1.69 8.63
N PHE A 115 -9.85 2.33 8.20
CA PHE A 115 -11.11 1.63 7.95
C PHE A 115 -10.95 0.53 6.89
N LEU A 116 -10.26 0.81 5.78
CA LEU A 116 -9.96 -0.18 4.75
C LEU A 116 -9.19 -1.40 5.30
N PHE A 117 -8.14 -1.17 6.09
CA PHE A 117 -7.37 -2.25 6.71
C PHE A 117 -8.21 -3.05 7.70
N PHE A 118 -8.94 -2.40 8.61
CA PHE A 118 -9.73 -3.13 9.61
C PHE A 118 -10.94 -3.83 9.01
N LEU A 119 -11.47 -3.33 7.89
CA LEU A 119 -12.46 -4.03 7.08
C LEU A 119 -11.89 -5.31 6.48
N LEU A 120 -10.69 -5.25 5.88
CA LEU A 120 -9.97 -6.44 5.39
C LEU A 120 -9.68 -7.40 6.55
N PHE A 121 -9.14 -6.91 7.67
CA PHE A 121 -8.77 -7.71 8.83
C PHE A 121 -9.95 -8.44 9.45
N SER A 122 -11.13 -7.81 9.46
CA SER A 122 -12.35 -8.44 9.94
C SER A 122 -12.84 -9.53 8.98
N LEU A 123 -12.84 -9.26 7.67
CA LEU A 123 -13.36 -10.21 6.67
C LEU A 123 -12.41 -11.39 6.40
N GLN A 124 -11.11 -11.23 6.70
CA GLN A 124 -10.06 -12.24 6.54
C GLN A 124 -9.43 -12.62 7.89
N TYR A 125 -10.22 -12.61 8.97
CA TYR A 125 -9.75 -12.74 10.35
C TYR A 125 -8.80 -13.91 10.58
N GLU A 126 -9.16 -15.13 10.16
CA GLU A 126 -8.36 -16.33 10.42
C GLU A 126 -6.93 -16.21 9.86
N SER A 127 -6.79 -15.77 8.60
CA SER A 127 -5.48 -15.56 7.98
C SER A 127 -4.74 -14.37 8.57
N VAL A 128 -5.45 -13.30 8.93
CA VAL A 128 -4.84 -12.08 9.48
C VAL A 128 -4.34 -12.31 10.89
N VAL A 129 -5.09 -13.01 11.75
CA VAL A 129 -4.67 -13.29 13.12
C VAL A 129 -3.47 -14.25 13.15
N GLU A 130 -3.41 -15.22 12.22
CA GLU A 130 -2.24 -16.09 12.06
C GLU A 130 -0.99 -15.27 11.70
N VAL A 131 -1.11 -14.34 10.75
CA VAL A 131 -0.01 -13.46 10.36
C VAL A 131 0.42 -12.56 11.52
N ILE A 132 -0.52 -11.94 12.23
CA ILE A 132 -0.23 -11.09 13.39
C ILE A 132 0.48 -11.89 14.48
N GLN A 133 -0.04 -13.07 14.84
CA GLN A 133 0.55 -13.93 15.85
C GLN A 133 1.98 -14.34 15.49
N LYS A 134 2.24 -14.68 14.22
CA LYS A 134 3.58 -15.01 13.74
C LYS A 134 4.58 -13.84 13.81
N ILE A 135 4.11 -12.59 13.81
CA ILE A 135 4.96 -11.40 13.86
C ILE A 135 5.16 -10.92 15.30
N SER A 136 4.06 -10.70 16.00
CA SER A 136 4.07 -10.04 17.31
C SER A 136 4.05 -11.02 18.48
N GLY A 137 3.70 -12.28 18.24
CA GLY A 137 3.39 -13.26 19.30
C GLY A 137 1.99 -13.09 19.91
N GLU A 138 1.23 -12.07 19.48
CA GLU A 138 -0.07 -11.73 20.06
C GLU A 138 -1.22 -12.39 19.31
N LEU A 139 -2.15 -12.97 20.05
CA LEU A 139 -3.40 -13.51 19.53
C LEU A 139 -4.54 -12.53 19.86
N LEU A 140 -5.02 -11.81 18.85
CA LEU A 140 -6.10 -10.84 19.00
C LEU A 140 -7.46 -11.47 18.68
N PRO A 141 -8.50 -11.26 19.52
CA PRO A 141 -9.81 -11.84 19.29
C PRO A 141 -10.53 -11.18 18.09
N PHE A 142 -11.44 -11.88 17.45
CA PHE A 142 -12.23 -11.37 16.31
C PHE A 142 -12.95 -10.05 16.64
N GLU A 143 -13.47 -9.94 17.87
CA GLU A 143 -14.17 -8.76 18.38
C GLU A 143 -13.31 -7.50 18.34
N PHE A 144 -11.99 -7.62 18.50
CA PHE A 144 -11.08 -6.48 18.38
C PHE A 144 -11.16 -5.90 16.96
N PHE A 145 -10.99 -6.74 15.93
CA PHE A 145 -11.04 -6.29 14.54
C PHE A 145 -12.43 -5.76 14.16
N LEU A 146 -13.49 -6.48 14.55
CA LEU A 146 -14.85 -6.11 14.24
C LEU A 146 -15.25 -4.77 14.88
N TYR A 147 -15.02 -4.59 16.18
CA TYR A 147 -15.42 -3.36 16.87
C TYR A 147 -14.56 -2.17 16.44
N THR A 148 -13.27 -2.37 16.17
CA THR A 148 -12.44 -1.31 15.59
C THR A 148 -12.90 -0.94 14.18
N SER A 149 -13.24 -1.92 13.32
CA SER A 149 -13.82 -1.67 12.00
C SER A 149 -15.12 -0.88 12.07
N ILE A 150 -16.05 -1.27 12.96
CA ILE A 150 -17.32 -0.56 13.16
C ILE A 150 -17.07 0.88 13.64
N GLY A 151 -16.20 1.05 14.63
CA GLY A 151 -15.85 2.36 15.17
C GLY A 151 -15.25 3.29 14.11
N LEU A 152 -14.30 2.78 13.33
CA LEU A 152 -13.69 3.51 12.21
C LEU A 152 -14.71 3.81 11.11
N GLY A 153 -15.61 2.88 10.82
CA GLY A 153 -16.68 3.07 9.83
C GLY A 153 -17.66 4.16 10.22
N VAL A 154 -18.11 4.16 11.48
CA VAL A 154 -18.95 5.23 12.04
C VAL A 154 -18.22 6.56 11.99
N ALA A 155 -16.97 6.60 12.45
CA ALA A 155 -16.16 7.81 12.43
C ALA A 155 -15.96 8.35 11.00
N LEU A 156 -15.69 7.48 10.04
CA LEU A 156 -15.52 7.83 8.63
C LEU A 156 -16.82 8.41 8.05
N LEU A 157 -17.95 7.73 8.26
CA LEU A 157 -19.26 8.21 7.80
C LEU A 157 -19.60 9.56 8.42
N THR A 158 -19.39 9.74 9.73
CA THR A 158 -19.61 11.02 10.41
C THR A 158 -18.70 12.11 9.82
N SER A 159 -17.40 11.83 9.65
CA SER A 159 -16.45 12.78 9.04
C SER A 159 -16.89 13.19 7.63
N MET A 160 -17.27 12.23 6.80
CA MET A 160 -17.73 12.48 5.44
C MET A 160 -19.04 13.27 5.40
N LEU A 161 -19.97 13.00 6.32
CA LEU A 161 -21.23 13.74 6.43
C LEU A 161 -21.00 15.18 6.91
N LEU A 162 -20.06 15.43 7.81
CA LEU A 162 -19.81 16.77 8.34
C LEU A 162 -19.04 17.67 7.36
N ASN A 163 -18.14 17.12 6.54
CA ASN A 163 -17.36 17.88 5.58
C ASN A 163 -18.04 17.92 4.19
N PRO A 164 -18.47 19.10 3.68
CA PRO A 164 -19.12 19.22 2.36
C PRO A 164 -18.28 18.67 1.21
N SER A 165 -16.95 18.80 1.27
CA SER A 165 -16.02 18.37 0.22
C SER A 165 -16.03 16.86 0.03
N THR A 166 -16.23 16.10 1.11
CA THR A 166 -16.34 14.64 1.10
C THR A 166 -17.79 14.16 0.98
N ARG A 167 -18.75 14.93 1.49
CA ARG A 167 -20.19 14.58 1.49
C ARG A 167 -20.70 14.31 0.07
N ALA A 168 -20.23 15.09 -0.90
CA ALA A 168 -20.58 14.91 -2.31
C ALA A 168 -20.23 13.51 -2.86
N TYR A 169 -19.26 12.83 -2.25
CA TYR A 169 -18.79 11.51 -2.65
C TYR A 169 -19.32 10.38 -1.77
N LEU A 170 -20.08 10.67 -0.70
CA LEU A 170 -20.50 9.69 0.32
C LEU A 170 -21.14 8.43 -0.30
N LEU A 171 -22.15 8.59 -1.16
CA LEU A 171 -22.82 7.44 -1.77
C LEU A 171 -21.87 6.62 -2.66
N LYS A 172 -21.00 7.30 -3.42
CA LYS A 172 -20.01 6.65 -4.27
C LYS A 172 -19.03 5.84 -3.42
N GLU A 173 -18.50 6.43 -2.36
CA GLU A 173 -17.52 5.78 -1.48
C GLU A 173 -18.16 4.63 -0.67
N CYS A 174 -19.40 4.75 -0.22
CA CYS A 174 -20.13 3.62 0.39
C CYS A 174 -20.28 2.45 -0.58
N LEU A 175 -20.68 2.71 -1.83
CA LEU A 175 -20.81 1.67 -2.85
C LEU A 175 -19.44 1.01 -3.14
N LEU A 176 -18.39 1.82 -3.18
CA LEU A 176 -17.03 1.44 -3.46
C LEU A 176 -16.45 0.53 -2.37
N LEU A 177 -16.62 0.93 -1.11
CA LEU A 177 -16.24 0.16 0.06
C LEU A 177 -17.05 -1.14 0.13
N LEU A 178 -18.35 -1.11 -0.21
CA LEU A 178 -19.17 -2.34 -0.28
C LEU A 178 -18.67 -3.33 -1.34
N LEU A 179 -18.31 -2.85 -2.54
CA LEU A 179 -17.72 -3.70 -3.57
C LEU A 179 -16.37 -4.27 -3.14
N LEU A 180 -15.57 -3.46 -2.44
CA LEU A 180 -14.28 -3.92 -1.91
C LEU A 180 -14.47 -4.97 -0.81
N SER A 181 -15.43 -4.79 0.11
CA SER A 181 -15.85 -5.81 1.07
C SER A 181 -16.25 -7.11 0.38
N GLY A 182 -16.94 -7.01 -0.77
CA GLY A 182 -17.27 -8.18 -1.58
C GLY A 182 -16.04 -8.97 -2.03
N ILE A 183 -15.00 -8.28 -2.52
CA ILE A 183 -13.72 -8.90 -2.89
C ILE A 183 -13.03 -9.50 -1.65
N PHE A 184 -13.00 -8.76 -0.55
CA PHE A 184 -12.40 -9.21 0.70
C PHE A 184 -13.14 -10.40 1.30
N TYR A 185 -14.42 -10.58 1.01
CA TYR A 185 -15.21 -11.70 1.49
C TYR A 185 -15.02 -12.96 0.65
N VAL A 186 -14.92 -12.84 -0.68
CA VAL A 186 -14.84 -13.99 -1.58
C VAL A 186 -13.41 -14.48 -1.88
N GLY A 187 -12.41 -13.61 -1.71
CA GLY A 187 -11.01 -13.94 -1.99
C GLY A 187 -10.28 -14.54 -0.79
N SER A 188 -9.05 -15.01 -1.04
CA SER A 188 -8.06 -15.24 0.01
C SER A 188 -7.50 -13.90 0.53
N LEU A 189 -6.80 -13.91 1.67
CA LEU A 189 -6.10 -12.72 2.17
C LEU A 189 -5.11 -12.16 1.13
N LEU A 190 -4.33 -13.03 0.47
CA LEU A 190 -3.35 -12.61 -0.53
C LEU A 190 -4.03 -11.93 -1.72
N PHE A 191 -5.08 -12.55 -2.26
CA PHE A 191 -5.80 -12.00 -3.41
C PHE A 191 -6.58 -10.74 -3.05
N ALA A 192 -7.25 -10.71 -1.91
CA ALA A 192 -7.98 -9.55 -1.40
C ALA A 192 -7.06 -8.32 -1.28
N PHE A 193 -5.91 -8.51 -0.63
CA PHE A 193 -4.88 -7.47 -0.53
C PHE A 193 -4.32 -7.10 -1.90
N ALA A 194 -3.95 -8.08 -2.75
CA ALA A 194 -3.39 -7.84 -4.07
C ALA A 194 -4.35 -7.06 -4.99
N PHE A 195 -5.64 -7.41 -4.96
CA PHE A 195 -6.65 -6.73 -5.76
C PHE A 195 -6.77 -5.26 -5.35
N TYR A 196 -6.86 -4.99 -4.05
CA TYR A 196 -6.82 -3.62 -3.55
C TYR A 196 -5.51 -2.92 -3.92
N PHE A 197 -4.38 -3.49 -3.50
CA PHE A 197 -3.06 -2.90 -3.69
C PHE A 197 -2.75 -2.59 -5.15
N VAL A 198 -3.11 -3.47 -6.09
CA VAL A 198 -2.80 -3.27 -7.51
C VAL A 198 -3.83 -2.38 -8.20
N VAL A 199 -5.12 -2.74 -8.13
CA VAL A 199 -6.17 -2.08 -8.90
C VAL A 199 -6.53 -0.72 -8.33
N TRP A 200 -6.57 -0.61 -7.00
CA TRP A 200 -7.05 0.57 -6.29
C TRP A 200 -5.96 1.54 -5.89
N HIS A 201 -4.71 1.08 -5.82
CA HIS A 201 -3.61 1.88 -5.34
C HIS A 201 -2.47 2.00 -6.36
N SER A 202 -1.79 0.90 -6.68
CA SER A 202 -0.60 0.90 -7.54
C SER A 202 -0.90 1.43 -8.94
N PHE A 203 -2.03 1.04 -9.53
CA PHE A 203 -2.39 1.47 -10.88
C PHE A 203 -2.72 2.97 -10.94
N PRO A 204 -3.64 3.53 -10.10
CA PRO A 204 -3.81 4.98 -10.01
C PRO A 204 -2.52 5.74 -9.69
N SER A 205 -1.71 5.24 -8.75
CA SER A 205 -0.44 5.86 -8.39
C SER A 205 0.52 5.91 -9.58
N LEU A 206 0.66 4.81 -10.33
CA LEU A 206 1.47 4.76 -11.54
C LEU A 206 1.01 5.81 -12.56
N LEU A 207 -0.30 6.02 -12.74
CA LEU A 207 -0.82 7.06 -13.63
C LEU A 207 -0.44 8.47 -13.14
N ASN A 208 -0.55 8.72 -11.83
CA ASN A 208 -0.13 9.99 -11.22
C ASN A 208 1.38 10.23 -11.39
N GLN A 209 2.19 9.19 -11.21
CA GLN A 209 3.64 9.25 -11.43
C GLN A 209 3.98 9.48 -12.91
N LEU A 210 3.29 8.85 -13.86
CA LEU A 210 3.47 9.11 -15.30
C LEU A 210 3.21 10.57 -15.63
N LYS A 211 2.08 11.11 -15.15
CA LYS A 211 1.71 12.51 -15.31
C LYS A 211 2.75 13.43 -14.68
N PHE A 212 3.23 13.12 -13.46
CA PHE A 212 4.27 13.90 -12.80
C PHE A 212 5.59 13.85 -13.57
N LEU A 213 6.05 12.68 -14.03
CA LEU A 213 7.35 12.48 -14.67
C LEU A 213 7.41 12.98 -16.12
N TYR A 214 6.33 12.82 -16.88
CA TYR A 214 6.34 13.04 -18.33
C TYR A 214 5.30 14.06 -18.81
N GLY A 215 4.36 14.50 -17.96
CA GLY A 215 3.33 15.49 -18.28
C GLY A 215 2.09 14.93 -18.97
N GLU A 216 2.13 13.67 -19.42
CA GLU A 216 1.06 13.01 -20.15
C GLU A 216 0.98 11.52 -19.79
N MET A 217 -0.20 10.93 -19.99
CA MET A 217 -0.49 9.52 -19.69
C MET A 217 -0.78 8.77 -20.99
N ASN A 218 0.29 8.41 -21.72
CA ASN A 218 0.20 7.66 -22.97
C ASN A 218 1.19 6.48 -22.98
N PHE A 219 1.12 5.66 -24.03
CA PHE A 219 1.97 4.46 -24.15
C PHE A 219 3.46 4.79 -24.21
N GLU A 220 3.85 5.90 -24.84
CA GLU A 220 5.25 6.34 -24.89
C GLU A 220 5.78 6.71 -23.49
N SER A 221 4.98 7.43 -22.71
CA SER A 221 5.29 7.75 -21.31
C SER A 221 5.42 6.48 -20.47
N PHE A 222 4.54 5.49 -20.67
CA PHE A 222 4.66 4.19 -20.02
C PHE A 222 5.94 3.44 -20.42
N GLN A 223 6.31 3.43 -21.70
CA GLN A 223 7.56 2.81 -22.17
C GLN A 223 8.79 3.46 -21.52
N ARG A 224 8.81 4.78 -21.42
CA ARG A 224 9.87 5.53 -20.74
C ARG A 224 9.91 5.19 -19.24
N TYR A 225 8.75 5.18 -18.60
CA TYR A 225 8.59 4.77 -17.21
C TYR A 225 9.19 3.39 -16.95
N PHE A 226 8.78 2.40 -17.75
CA PHE A 226 9.26 1.03 -17.64
C PHE A 226 10.77 0.94 -17.89
N LYS A 227 11.30 1.64 -18.90
CA LYS A 227 12.74 1.63 -19.19
C LYS A 227 13.57 2.19 -18.04
N HIS A 228 13.08 3.19 -17.31
CA HIS A 228 13.76 3.79 -16.17
C HIS A 228 13.66 2.93 -14.90
N SER A 229 12.57 2.17 -14.73
CA SER A 229 12.37 1.30 -13.56
C SER A 229 12.84 -0.14 -13.73
N VAL A 230 13.07 -0.63 -14.96
CA VAL A 230 13.30 -2.07 -15.23
C VAL A 230 14.47 -2.66 -14.43
N ILE A 231 15.56 -1.91 -14.25
CA ILE A 231 16.73 -2.39 -13.50
C ILE A 231 16.38 -2.55 -12.02
N TYR A 232 15.72 -1.57 -11.42
CA TYR A 232 15.29 -1.62 -10.02
C TYR A 232 14.22 -2.70 -9.81
N TRP A 233 13.27 -2.80 -10.73
CA TRP A 233 12.24 -3.84 -10.71
C TRP A 233 12.85 -5.25 -10.78
N LEU A 234 13.73 -5.53 -11.74
CA LEU A 234 14.43 -6.81 -11.84
C LEU A 234 15.32 -7.09 -10.63
N THR A 235 15.93 -6.07 -10.03
CA THR A 235 16.72 -6.21 -8.80
C THR A 235 15.85 -6.64 -7.63
N SER A 236 14.66 -6.03 -7.48
CA SER A 236 13.69 -6.43 -6.45
C SER A 236 13.17 -7.86 -6.66
N LEU A 237 12.84 -8.23 -7.91
CA LEU A 237 12.41 -9.59 -8.24
C LEU A 237 13.52 -10.62 -7.98
N THR A 238 14.76 -10.30 -8.36
CA THR A 238 15.92 -11.16 -8.10
C THR A 238 16.14 -11.31 -6.60
N SER A 239 16.04 -10.23 -5.82
CA SER A 239 16.20 -10.26 -4.36
C SER A 239 15.12 -11.12 -3.71
N LEU A 240 13.86 -10.99 -4.13
CA LEU A 240 12.76 -11.85 -3.68
C LEU A 240 13.00 -13.32 -4.03
N TYR A 241 13.48 -13.60 -5.23
CA TYR A 241 13.83 -14.96 -5.65
C TYR A 241 14.97 -15.55 -4.80
N LEU A 242 16.01 -14.75 -4.51
CA LEU A 242 17.12 -15.17 -3.65
C LEU A 242 16.65 -15.43 -2.22
N VAL A 243 15.77 -14.58 -1.68
CA VAL A 243 15.12 -14.82 -0.38
C VAL A 243 14.38 -16.15 -0.42
N TYR A 244 13.54 -16.36 -1.43
CA TYR A 244 12.81 -17.63 -1.58
C TYR A 244 13.71 -18.86 -1.70
N ARG A 245 14.87 -18.74 -2.33
CA ARG A 245 15.77 -19.87 -2.59
C ARG A 245 16.67 -20.23 -1.41
N TYR A 246 17.06 -19.24 -0.62
CA TYR A 246 18.15 -19.36 0.37
C TYR A 246 17.73 -19.09 1.81
N ILE A 247 16.57 -18.48 2.04
CA ILE A 247 16.04 -18.29 3.40
C ILE A 247 15.16 -19.49 3.77
N ASP A 248 15.39 -19.99 4.98
CA ASP A 248 14.52 -20.98 5.60
C ASP A 248 13.23 -20.29 6.06
N PHE A 249 12.11 -20.66 5.45
CA PHE A 249 10.78 -20.13 5.75
C PHE A 249 10.24 -20.59 7.11
N GLU A 250 10.79 -21.68 7.65
CA GLU A 250 10.42 -22.21 8.97
C GLU A 250 11.26 -21.59 10.09
N ALA A 251 12.25 -20.75 9.76
CA ALA A 251 13.11 -20.14 10.75
C ALA A 251 12.42 -18.98 11.47
N ASP A 252 12.70 -18.83 12.78
CA ASP A 252 12.12 -17.78 13.65
C ASP A 252 12.38 -16.35 13.14
N TYR A 253 13.41 -16.14 12.31
CA TYR A 253 13.77 -14.84 11.75
C TYR A 253 13.06 -14.52 10.41
N PHE A 254 12.36 -15.48 9.79
CA PHE A 254 11.73 -15.28 8.49
C PHE A 254 10.68 -14.16 8.52
N MET A 255 9.78 -14.18 9.51
CA MET A 255 8.70 -13.19 9.61
C MET A 255 9.25 -11.78 9.87
N PRO A 256 10.16 -11.54 10.83
CA PRO A 256 10.85 -10.25 10.95
C PRO A 256 11.55 -9.80 9.67
N LEU A 257 12.21 -10.70 8.94
CA LEU A 257 12.88 -10.39 7.69
C LEU A 257 11.90 -10.01 6.57
N PHE A 258 10.81 -10.75 6.41
CA PHE A 258 9.77 -10.49 5.40
C PHE A 258 9.08 -9.14 5.64
N PHE A 259 8.73 -8.83 6.89
CA PHE A 259 8.12 -7.54 7.22
C PHE A 259 9.12 -6.38 7.16
N SER A 260 10.39 -6.63 7.50
CA SER A 260 11.47 -5.67 7.24
C SER A 260 11.57 -5.35 5.74
N PHE A 261 11.44 -6.35 4.88
CA PHE A 261 11.42 -6.16 3.42
C PHE A 261 10.21 -5.34 2.96
N LEU A 262 9.01 -5.64 3.47
CA LEU A 262 7.81 -4.84 3.18
C LEU A 262 7.98 -3.39 3.61
N ALA A 263 8.44 -3.16 4.84
CA ALA A 263 8.71 -1.81 5.36
C ALA A 263 9.79 -1.08 4.56
N ALA A 264 10.85 -1.79 4.15
CA ALA A 264 11.93 -1.30 3.30
C ALA A 264 11.46 -0.86 1.91
N ILE A 265 10.30 -1.29 1.45
CA ILE A 265 9.71 -0.80 0.20
C ILE A 265 8.67 0.29 0.51
N THR A 266 7.75 0.03 1.43
CA THR A 266 6.60 0.92 1.69
C THR A 266 7.01 2.25 2.29
N PHE A 267 7.83 2.27 3.35
CA PHE A 267 8.19 3.52 4.03
C PHE A 267 8.91 4.52 3.14
N PRO A 268 10.00 4.15 2.46
CA PRO A 268 10.68 5.11 1.60
C PRO A 268 9.82 5.49 0.39
N HIS A 269 9.01 4.56 -0.16
CA HIS A 269 8.07 4.87 -1.24
C HIS A 269 7.06 5.95 -0.83
N THR A 270 6.40 5.82 0.32
CA THR A 270 5.46 6.83 0.81
C THR A 270 6.13 8.18 1.03
N VAL A 271 7.37 8.20 1.53
CA VAL A 271 8.14 9.45 1.65
C VAL A 271 8.34 10.10 0.28
N VAL A 272 8.72 9.33 -0.75
CA VAL A 272 8.91 9.83 -2.11
C VAL A 272 7.59 10.28 -2.75
N MET A 273 6.49 9.56 -2.51
CA MET A 273 5.15 9.99 -2.94
C MET A 273 4.77 11.31 -2.28
N GLY A 274 4.98 11.46 -0.97
CA GLY A 274 4.76 12.73 -0.27
C GLY A 274 5.60 13.87 -0.85
N MET A 275 6.87 13.62 -1.18
CA MET A 275 7.72 14.61 -1.86
C MET A 275 7.12 14.99 -3.23
N MET A 276 6.66 14.03 -4.03
CA MET A 276 6.06 14.30 -5.33
C MET A 276 4.82 15.21 -5.22
N LYS A 277 3.96 14.91 -4.26
CA LYS A 277 2.63 15.53 -4.11
C LYS A 277 2.70 16.92 -3.49
N HIS A 278 3.58 17.11 -2.50
CA HIS A 278 3.63 18.33 -1.69
C HIS A 278 4.69 19.34 -2.16
N LYS A 279 5.41 19.07 -3.25
CA LYS A 279 6.49 19.95 -3.76
C LYS A 279 6.01 21.32 -4.27
N ASN A 280 4.73 21.47 -4.61
CA ASN A 280 4.16 22.74 -5.09
C ASN A 280 3.07 23.29 -4.15
N GLY A 281 3.06 22.87 -2.88
CA GLY A 281 2.25 23.45 -1.81
C GLY A 281 2.92 24.65 -1.16
#